data_AF-A0A4Z2EIP0-F1
#
_entry.id   AF-A0A4Z2EIP0-F1
#
_cell.length_a   1.000
_cell.length_b   1.000
_cell.length_c   1.000
_cell.angle_alpha   90.00
_cell.angle_beta   90.00
_cell.angle_gamma   90.00
#
_symmetry.space_group_name_H-M   'P 1'
#
loop_
_entity.id
_entity.type
_entity.pdbx_description
1 polymer ?
#
loop_
_entity_poly.entity_id
_entity_poly.type
_entity_poly.pdbx_seq_one_letter_code
_entity_poly.pdbx_strand_id
1 'polypeptide(L)'
;MPGPVLYGSVIDTTCILWGEKCGQRTSCQYYNLDRFRQRFLGLQVVFVCGGLLCFLLTVVFLRRRAGLQEATAAAAKGGYELGSASSKETEQVEEKKE
;
A
#
# COMPACT_ATOMS: atom_id res chain seq x y z
N MET A 1 -19.65 -26.00 14.87
CA MET A 1 -19.58 -25.83 13.41
C MET A 1 -20.54 -24.71 12.96
N PRO A 2 -20.17 -23.43 13.08
CA PRO A 2 -21.04 -22.29 12.72
C PRO A 2 -21.05 -21.97 11.20
N GLY A 3 -20.14 -22.58 10.43
CA GLY A 3 -19.96 -22.33 9.00
C GLY A 3 -21.25 -22.39 8.16
N PRO A 4 -22.02 -23.49 8.17
CA PRO A 4 -23.18 -23.61 7.30
C PRO A 4 -24.34 -22.67 7.69
N VAL A 5 -24.47 -22.31 8.97
CA VAL A 5 -25.48 -21.35 9.44
C VAL A 5 -25.17 -19.95 8.95
N LEU A 6 -23.91 -19.52 9.07
CA LEU A 6 -23.47 -18.21 8.58
C LEU A 6 -23.60 -18.10 7.07
N TYR A 7 -23.25 -19.17 6.33
CA TYR A 7 -23.47 -19.22 4.89
C TYR A 7 -24.95 -19.09 4.53
N GLY A 8 -25.84 -19.79 5.23
CA GLY A 8 -27.29 -19.66 5.03
C GLY A 8 -27.77 -18.22 5.21
N SER A 9 -27.39 -17.58 6.32
CA SER A 9 -27.77 -16.18 6.59
C SER A 9 -27.19 -15.19 5.57
N VAL A 10 -25.95 -15.39 5.13
CA VAL A 10 -25.33 -14.53 4.10
C VAL A 10 -26.04 -14.70 2.75
N ILE A 11 -26.43 -15.92 2.39
CA ILE A 11 -27.17 -16.22 1.16
C ILE A 11 -28.57 -15.57 1.21
N ASP A 12 -29.25 -15.64 2.35
CA ASP A 12 -30.55 -14.98 2.57
C ASP A 12 -30.49 -13.45 2.35
N THR A 13 -29.35 -12.78 2.60
CA THR A 13 -29.20 -11.34 2.31
C THR A 13 -29.24 -10.99 0.82
N THR A 14 -29.06 -11.97 -0.06
CA THR A 14 -29.09 -11.80 -1.53
C THR A 14 -30.44 -12.16 -2.15
N CYS A 15 -31.44 -12.47 -1.31
CA CYS A 15 -32.78 -12.80 -1.76
C CYS A 15 -33.47 -11.61 -2.44
N ILE A 16 -33.96 -11.81 -3.66
CA ILE A 16 -34.79 -10.81 -4.36
C ILE A 16 -36.25 -11.04 -4.08
N LEU A 17 -36.68 -12.30 -4.17
CA LEU A 17 -38.07 -12.70 -4.08
C LEU A 17 -38.24 -13.73 -2.96
N TRP A 18 -38.87 -13.27 -1.89
CA TRP A 18 -39.27 -14.11 -0.78
C TRP A 18 -40.51 -14.90 -1.18
N GLY A 19 -40.50 -16.20 -0.91
CA GLY A 19 -41.72 -16.99 -1.00
C GLY A 19 -42.68 -16.57 0.11
N GLU A 20 -43.97 -16.48 -0.21
CA GLU A 20 -45.03 -16.26 0.77
C GLU A 20 -46.02 -17.42 0.69
N LYS A 21 -46.29 -18.05 1.83
CA LYS A 21 -47.38 -19.02 1.97
C LYS A 21 -48.24 -18.63 3.15
N CYS A 22 -49.55 -18.50 2.93
CA CYS A 22 -50.53 -18.14 3.94
C CYS A 22 -50.17 -16.86 4.73
N GLY A 23 -49.61 -15.84 4.07
CA GLY A 23 -49.22 -14.59 4.73
C GLY A 23 -47.88 -14.65 5.47
N GLN A 24 -47.19 -15.79 5.47
CA GLN A 24 -45.90 -15.95 6.15
C GLN A 24 -44.76 -16.04 5.15
N ARG A 25 -43.67 -15.31 5.45
CA ARG A 25 -42.40 -15.39 4.71
C ARG A 25 -41.79 -16.78 4.89
N THR A 26 -41.58 -17.46 3.78
CA THR A 26 -40.89 -18.76 3.72
C THR A 26 -39.45 -18.58 3.22
N SER A 27 -38.75 -19.69 2.98
CA SER A 27 -37.44 -19.67 2.31
C SER A 27 -37.50 -18.86 1.00
N CYS A 28 -36.40 -18.17 0.68
CA CYS A 28 -36.28 -17.42 -0.55
C CYS A 28 -36.32 -18.34 -1.76
N GLN A 29 -37.17 -18.02 -2.74
CA GLN A 29 -37.28 -18.81 -3.98
C GLN A 29 -36.26 -18.36 -5.03
N TYR A 30 -35.93 -17.07 -5.07
CA TYR A 30 -35.06 -16.50 -6.09
C TYR A 30 -33.92 -15.68 -5.50
N TYR A 31 -32.73 -16.26 -5.55
CA TYR A 31 -31.48 -15.64 -5.13
C TYR A 31 -30.79 -14.98 -6.33
N ASN A 32 -30.31 -13.75 -6.16
CA ASN A 32 -29.58 -13.07 -7.23
C ASN A 32 -28.09 -13.46 -7.20
N LEU A 33 -27.70 -14.43 -8.02
CA LEU A 33 -26.29 -14.81 -8.15
C LEU A 33 -25.43 -13.67 -8.71
N ASP A 34 -25.97 -12.77 -9.51
CA ASP A 34 -25.23 -11.63 -10.07
C ASP A 34 -24.81 -10.64 -8.98
N ARG A 35 -25.68 -10.33 -8.02
CA ARG A 35 -25.36 -9.49 -6.86
C ARG A 35 -24.28 -10.13 -5.97
N PHE A 36 -24.37 -11.43 -5.74
CA PHE A 36 -23.37 -12.17 -4.98
C PHE A 36 -22.00 -12.10 -5.67
N ARG A 37 -21.99 -12.37 -6.97
CA ARG A 37 -20.78 -12.34 -7.81
C ARG A 37 -20.20 -10.93 -7.92
N GLN A 38 -21.03 -9.90 -8.08
CA GLN A 38 -20.62 -8.49 -8.09
C GLN A 38 -19.94 -8.09 -6.78
N ARG A 39 -20.49 -8.49 -5.62
CA ARG A 39 -19.83 -8.22 -4.33
C ARG A 39 -18.52 -8.98 -4.16
N PHE A 40 -18.48 -10.26 -4.56
CA PHE A 40 -17.26 -11.06 -4.46
C PHE A 40 -16.16 -10.53 -5.37
N LEU A 41 -16.49 -10.23 -6.63
CA LEU A 41 -15.58 -9.60 -7.58
C LEU A 41 -15.16 -8.20 -7.10
N GLY A 42 -16.09 -7.41 -6.55
CA GLY A 42 -15.79 -6.11 -5.97
C GLY A 42 -14.80 -6.21 -4.81
N LEU A 43 -15.00 -7.16 -3.89
CA LEU A 43 -14.08 -7.41 -2.78
C LEU A 43 -12.70 -7.85 -3.28
N GLN A 44 -12.65 -8.75 -4.26
CA GLN A 44 -11.40 -9.19 -4.87
C GLN A 44 -10.65 -8.03 -5.52
N VAL A 45 -11.35 -7.18 -6.28
CA VAL A 45 -10.77 -5.99 -6.92
C VAL A 45 -10.23 -5.03 -5.87
N VAL A 46 -11.00 -4.74 -4.81
CA VAL A 46 -10.54 -3.88 -3.70
C VAL A 46 -9.28 -4.44 -3.05
N PHE A 47 -9.21 -5.75 -2.82
CA PHE A 47 -8.04 -6.38 -2.22
C PHE A 47 -6.80 -6.28 -3.13
N VAL A 48 -6.97 -6.55 -4.43
CA VAL A 48 -5.89 -6.44 -5.42
C VAL A 48 -5.43 -4.99 -5.58
N CYS A 49 -6.35 -4.05 -5.73
CA CYS A 49 -6.04 -2.62 -5.84
C CYS A 49 -5.38 -2.09 -4.57
N GLY A 50 -5.87 -2.48 -3.39
CA GLY A 50 -5.28 -2.12 -2.11
C GLY A 50 -3.85 -2.64 -1.97
N GLY A 51 -3.60 -3.90 -2.33
CA GLY A 51 -2.25 -4.48 -2.35
C GLY A 51 -1.32 -3.75 -3.31
N LEU A 52 -1.79 -3.44 -4.53
CA LEU A 52 -1.02 -2.69 -5.51
C LEU A 52 -0.67 -1.28 -5.01
N LEU A 53 -1.63 -0.58 -4.41
CA LEU A 53 -1.43 0.74 -3.82
C LEU A 53 -0.37 0.70 -2.71
N CYS A 54 -0.48 -0.25 -1.77
CA CYS A 54 0.51 -0.44 -0.71
C CYS A 54 1.91 -0.72 -1.25
N PHE A 55 2.02 -1.54 -2.30
CA PHE A 55 3.28 -1.83 -2.97
C PHE A 55 3.88 -0.56 -3.60
N LEU A 56 3.08 0.18 -4.36
CA LEU A 56 3.51 1.44 -4.99
C LEU A 56 3.95 2.47 -3.94
N LEU A 57 3.19 2.65 -2.86
CA LEU A 57 3.55 3.53 -1.77
C LEU A 57 4.90 3.14 -1.14
N THR A 58 5.12 1.85 -0.92
CA THR A 58 6.39 1.33 -0.40
C THR A 58 7.54 1.65 -1.34
N VAL A 59 7.38 1.38 -2.65
CA VAL A 59 8.41 1.68 -3.67
C VAL A 59 8.70 3.18 -3.75
N VAL A 60 7.67 4.02 -3.76
CA VAL A 60 7.83 5.48 -3.79
C VAL A 60 8.55 5.96 -2.53
N PHE A 61 8.18 5.43 -1.36
CA PHE A 61 8.80 5.79 -0.10
C PHE A 61 10.28 5.42 -0.06
N LEU A 62 10.64 4.21 -0.53
CA LEU A 62 12.02 3.76 -0.64
C LEU A 62 12.83 4.60 -1.63
N ARG A 63 12.26 4.92 -2.81
CA ARG A 63 12.91 5.79 -3.80
C ARG A 63 13.13 7.20 -3.29
N ARG A 64 12.16 7.78 -2.56
CA ARG A 64 12.32 9.09 -1.91
C ARG A 64 13.45 9.08 -0.88
N ARG A 65 13.58 8.01 -0.09
CA ARG A 65 14.69 7.85 0.86
C ARG A 65 16.03 7.70 0.16
N ALA A 66 16.11 6.92 -0.93
CA ALA A 66 17.32 6.77 -1.72
C ALA A 66 17.75 8.10 -2.38
N GLY A 67 16.80 8.87 -2.93
CA GLY A 67 17.08 10.20 -3.50
C GLY A 67 17.51 11.22 -2.45
N LEU A 68 16.95 11.16 -1.24
CA LEU A 68 17.41 11.98 -0.12
C LEU A 68 18.82 11.58 0.32
N GLN A 69 19.14 10.28 0.36
CA GLN A 69 20.49 9.78 0.62
C GLN A 69 21.50 10.25 -0.42
N GLU A 70 21.14 10.23 -1.70
CA GLU A 70 21.98 10.77 -2.79
C GLU A 70 22.17 12.28 -2.65
N ALA A 71 21.13 13.03 -2.28
CA ALA A 71 21.24 14.47 -2.03
C ALA A 71 22.10 14.78 -0.79
N THR A 72 21.98 14.00 0.30
CA THR A 72 22.83 14.14 1.49
C THR A 72 24.25 13.66 1.23
N ALA A 73 24.46 12.63 0.40
CA ALA A 73 25.78 12.17 -0.01
C ALA A 73 26.44 13.17 -0.96
N ALA A 74 25.71 13.76 -1.90
CA ALA A 74 26.19 14.84 -2.76
C ALA A 74 26.48 16.12 -1.96
N ALA A 75 25.68 16.45 -0.94
CA ALA A 75 25.95 17.55 -0.02
C ALA A 75 27.17 17.27 0.88
N ALA A 76 27.34 16.03 1.37
CA ALA A 76 28.55 15.60 2.06
C ALA A 76 29.77 15.65 1.13
N LYS A 77 29.57 15.43 -0.18
CA LYS A 77 30.62 15.61 -1.18
C LYS A 77 30.96 17.09 -1.47
N GLY A 78 29.96 17.97 -1.52
CA GLY A 78 30.18 19.41 -1.65
C GLY A 78 30.81 20.06 -0.42
N GLY A 79 30.62 19.47 0.76
CA GLY A 79 31.23 19.94 2.01
C GLY A 79 32.72 19.65 2.16
N TYR A 80 33.25 18.57 1.55
CA TYR A 80 34.70 18.29 1.62
C TYR A 80 35.53 19.13 0.64
N GLU A 81 34.93 19.67 -0.42
CA GLU A 81 35.63 20.52 -1.40
C GLU A 81 35.90 21.94 -0.88
N LEU A 82 35.15 22.42 0.11
CA LEU A 82 35.46 23.68 0.80
C LEU A 82 36.44 23.50 1.97
N GLY A 83 36.62 22.26 2.45
CA GLY A 83 37.59 21.90 3.49
C GLY A 83 38.99 21.57 2.96
N SER A 84 39.14 21.24 1.67
CA SER A 84 40.42 20.85 1.07
C SER A 84 41.29 22.03 0.61
N ALA A 85 40.68 23.18 0.28
CA ALA A 85 41.43 24.39 -0.05
C ALA A 85 42.19 25.00 1.15
N SER A 86 41.76 24.71 2.39
CA SER A 86 42.42 25.21 3.60
C SER A 86 43.62 24.38 4.05
N SER A 87 43.82 23.16 3.52
CA SER A 87 44.92 22.28 3.96
C SER A 87 46.20 22.46 3.13
N LYS A 88 46.14 23.18 2.00
CA LYS A 88 47.33 23.44 1.16
C LYS A 88 48.08 24.73 1.51
N GLU A 89 47.51 25.60 2.33
CA GLU A 89 48.18 26.84 2.75
C GLU A 89 49.09 26.64 3.96
N THR A 90 48.82 25.62 4.80
CA THR A 90 49.60 25.39 6.03
C THR A 90 50.92 24.64 5.78
N GLU A 91 51.00 23.76 4.77
CA GLU A 91 52.21 22.96 4.55
C GLU A 91 53.34 23.73 3.84
N GLN A 92 53.03 24.80 3.10
CA GLN A 92 54.06 25.62 2.42
C GLN A 92 54.71 26.69 3.31
N VAL A 93 54.22 26.92 4.54
CA VAL A 93 54.82 27.91 5.45
C VAL A 93 55.90 27.28 6.34
N GLU A 94 55.91 25.95 6.52
CA GLU A 94 56.88 25.28 7.40
C GLU A 94 58.23 25.01 6.69
N GLU A 95 58.24 24.76 5.38
CA GLU A 95 59.45 24.65 4.55
C GLU A 95 59.98 26.03 4.09
N LYS A 96 60.09 27.00 5.00
CA LYS A 96 60.84 28.25 4.74
C LYS A 96 61.59 28.75 5.98
N LYS A 97 61.64 27.94 7.03
CA LYS A 97 62.23 28.32 8.32
C LYS A 97 63.40 27.41 8.75
N GLU A 98 63.98 26.65 7.83
CA GLU A 98 65.30 26.04 7.97
C GLU A 98 66.19 26.39 6.78
#